data_AF-A0A560FKA0-F1
#
_entry.id   AF-A0A560FKA0-F1
#
_cell.length_a   1.000
_cell.length_b   1.000
_cell.length_c   1.000
_cell.angle_alpha   90.00
_cell.angle_beta   90.00
_cell.angle_gamma   90.00
#
_symmetry.space_group_name_H-M   'P 1'
#
loop_
_entity.id
_entity.type
_entity.pdbx_description
1 polymer ?
#
loop_
_entity_poly.entity_id
_entity_poly.type
_entity_poly.pdbx_seq_one_letter_code
_entity_poly.pdbx_strand_id
1 'polypeptide(L)'
;MTTRLRWLAALIALTMAGGAQAADAPPAASAPAGTPAARADRLAQADAARQRQTPADMKAARALAAQGDRAYRRGEYGKAYAAYSSAYPNSPLAYAYVMASDAHWRAVVQAHAAARKKGGKRCDPVGSDRLAGDLAQSLEQELDFGLALADHDKDRAFLDSPLAIRAGGIATCLRDLTQRLRAGAPRCDDTRAIEHCLGDPLPVGGG
;
A
#
# COMPACT_ATOMS: atom_id res chain seq x y z
N MET A 1 -69.72 5.83 6.90
CA MET A 1 -68.78 6.12 5.80
C MET A 1 -68.28 4.78 5.28
N THR A 2 -68.92 3.99 4.39
CA THR A 2 -69.50 4.24 3.04
C THR A 2 -68.55 5.11 2.20
N THR A 3 -67.97 4.73 1.05
CA THR A 3 -68.31 3.72 0.01
C THR A 3 -67.16 3.63 -1.03
N ARG A 4 -66.90 2.42 -1.56
CA ARG A 4 -66.59 2.00 -2.97
C ARG A 4 -65.37 2.52 -3.77
N LEU A 5 -64.57 1.52 -4.19
CA LEU A 5 -63.90 1.26 -5.48
C LEU A 5 -64.21 2.18 -6.69
N ARG A 6 -63.17 2.48 -7.50
CA ARG A 6 -63.19 2.23 -8.97
C ARG A 6 -61.79 2.29 -9.63
N TRP A 7 -61.59 1.32 -10.53
CA TRP A 7 -60.45 1.04 -11.40
C TRP A 7 -60.39 1.96 -12.65
N LEU A 8 -59.19 2.07 -13.25
CA LEU A 8 -58.84 2.22 -14.70
C LEU A 8 -57.28 2.33 -14.75
N ALA A 9 -56.47 1.37 -15.21
CA ALA A 9 -56.32 0.68 -16.51
C ALA A 9 -55.74 1.54 -17.65
N ALA A 10 -54.60 1.05 -18.19
CA ALA A 10 -53.90 1.35 -19.47
C ALA A 10 -53.11 2.68 -19.53
N LEU A 11 -51.85 2.73 -20.02
CA LEU A 11 -51.35 2.20 -21.28
C LEU A 11 -49.88 1.74 -21.19
N ILE A 12 -49.66 0.56 -21.75
CA ILE A 12 -48.36 0.01 -22.14
C ILE A 12 -47.95 0.70 -23.44
N ALA A 13 -46.77 1.30 -23.48
CA ALA A 13 -46.08 1.66 -24.72
C ALA A 13 -44.74 0.89 -24.75
N LEU A 14 -44.78 -0.26 -25.42
CA LEU A 14 -43.62 -1.09 -25.72
C LEU A 14 -42.96 -0.49 -26.98
N THR A 15 -41.92 0.31 -26.82
CA THR A 15 -41.05 0.69 -27.94
C THR A 15 -39.91 -0.31 -28.02
N MET A 16 -40.04 -1.24 -28.98
CA MET A 16 -38.93 -2.02 -29.47
C MET A 16 -37.98 -1.10 -30.25
N ALA A 17 -36.81 -0.84 -29.69
CA ALA A 17 -35.65 -0.37 -30.42
C ALA A 17 -34.54 -1.39 -30.21
N GLY A 18 -34.29 -2.17 -31.26
CA GLY A 18 -33.10 -3.01 -31.35
C GLY A 18 -31.86 -2.14 -31.26
N GLY A 19 -31.10 -2.32 -30.20
CA GLY A 19 -29.72 -1.87 -30.07
C GLY A 19 -28.86 -3.12 -29.96
N ALA A 20 -27.96 -3.28 -30.92
CA ALA A 20 -27.04 -4.40 -31.04
C ALA A 20 -26.38 -4.74 -29.69
N GLN A 21 -26.39 -6.02 -29.33
CA GLN A 21 -25.55 -6.57 -28.28
C GLN A 21 -24.10 -6.24 -28.64
N ALA A 22 -23.54 -5.26 -27.94
CA ALA A 22 -22.11 -5.12 -27.83
C ALA A 22 -21.61 -6.43 -27.23
N ALA A 23 -20.88 -7.19 -28.05
CA ALA A 23 -20.19 -8.39 -27.64
C ALA A 23 -19.45 -8.10 -26.33
N ASP A 24 -19.59 -9.03 -25.39
CA ASP A 24 -18.77 -9.14 -24.19
C ASP A 24 -17.30 -8.95 -24.57
N ALA A 25 -16.81 -7.72 -24.40
CA ALA A 25 -15.39 -7.49 -24.30
C ALA A 25 -14.98 -8.23 -23.01
N PRO A 26 -14.06 -9.20 -23.08
CA PRO A 26 -13.56 -9.82 -21.87
C PRO A 26 -13.05 -8.70 -20.94
N PRO A 27 -13.33 -8.75 -19.63
CA PRO A 27 -12.80 -7.76 -18.71
C PRO A 27 -11.30 -7.69 -18.97
N ALA A 28 -10.82 -6.49 -19.34
CA ALA A 28 -9.41 -6.24 -19.57
C ALA A 28 -8.67 -6.80 -18.38
N ALA A 29 -7.93 -7.89 -18.59
CA ALA A 29 -7.20 -8.55 -17.53
C ALA A 29 -6.33 -7.49 -16.89
N SER A 30 -6.65 -7.12 -15.65
CA SER A 30 -5.86 -6.21 -14.85
C SER A 30 -4.42 -6.68 -14.97
N ALA A 31 -3.55 -5.84 -15.54
CA ALA A 31 -2.16 -6.20 -15.74
C ALA A 31 -1.61 -6.75 -14.42
N PRO A 32 -0.83 -7.84 -14.44
CA PRO A 32 -0.29 -8.39 -13.21
C PRO A 32 0.43 -7.28 -12.43
N ALA A 33 0.10 -7.21 -11.14
CA ALA A 33 0.74 -6.30 -10.21
C ALA A 33 2.27 -6.48 -10.33
N GLY A 34 3.00 -5.36 -10.41
CA GLY A 34 4.45 -5.36 -10.64
C GLY A 34 4.92 -5.20 -12.09
N THR A 35 4.02 -5.08 -13.08
CA THR A 35 4.43 -4.76 -14.47
C THR A 35 4.83 -3.28 -14.64
N PRO A 36 5.73 -2.96 -15.60
CA PRO A 36 6.04 -1.57 -15.95
C PRO A 36 4.80 -0.73 -16.30
N ALA A 37 3.81 -1.33 -16.97
CA ALA A 37 2.55 -0.67 -17.32
C ALA A 37 1.73 -0.30 -16.07
N ALA A 38 1.51 -1.24 -15.14
CA ALA A 38 0.78 -0.97 -13.90
C ALA A 38 1.47 0.11 -13.04
N ARG A 39 2.81 0.16 -13.05
CA ARG A 39 3.57 1.22 -12.38
C ARG A 39 3.35 2.58 -13.06
N ALA A 40 3.41 2.63 -14.39
CA ALA A 40 3.18 3.87 -15.14
C ALA A 40 1.78 4.44 -14.92
N ASP A 41 0.74 3.60 -14.94
CA ASP A 41 -0.64 4.00 -14.68
C ASP A 41 -0.79 4.62 -13.28
N ARG A 42 -0.10 4.06 -12.30
CA ARG A 42 -0.15 4.54 -10.93
C ARG A 42 0.58 5.87 -10.73
N LEU A 43 1.70 6.07 -11.42
CA LEU A 43 2.38 7.37 -11.45
C LEU A 43 1.48 8.43 -12.11
N ALA A 44 0.81 8.10 -13.21
CA ALA A 44 -0.17 8.99 -13.85
C ALA A 44 -1.34 9.34 -12.91
N GLN A 45 -1.82 8.38 -12.11
CA GLN A 45 -2.85 8.65 -11.09
C GLN A 45 -2.33 9.60 -9.99
N ALA A 46 -1.07 9.47 -9.56
CA ALA A 46 -0.45 10.38 -8.60
C ALA A 46 -0.34 11.80 -9.17
N ASP A 47 0.03 11.95 -10.45
CA ASP A 47 0.07 13.24 -11.13
C ASP A 47 -1.33 13.88 -11.20
N ALA A 48 -2.34 13.11 -11.61
CA ALA A 48 -3.72 13.58 -11.65
C ALA A 48 -4.26 13.95 -10.25
N ALA A 49 -3.86 13.23 -9.21
CA ALA A 49 -4.19 13.59 -7.83
C ALA A 49 -3.55 14.91 -7.41
N ARG A 50 -2.27 15.14 -7.77
CA ARG A 50 -1.57 16.40 -7.47
C ARG A 50 -2.13 17.60 -8.18
N GLN A 51 -2.57 17.46 -9.43
CA GLN A 51 -3.21 18.56 -10.17
C GLN A 51 -4.48 19.08 -9.50
N ARG A 52 -5.11 18.26 -8.64
CA ARG A 52 -6.33 18.61 -7.90
C ARG A 52 -6.07 19.01 -6.44
N GLN A 53 -4.80 18.99 -6.00
CA GLN A 53 -4.46 19.28 -4.61
C GLN A 53 -4.50 20.76 -4.28
N THR A 54 -4.99 21.05 -3.10
CA THR A 54 -4.95 22.38 -2.50
C THR A 54 -3.76 22.52 -1.55
N PRO A 55 -3.34 23.76 -1.24
CA PRO A 55 -2.36 23.99 -0.17
C PRO A 55 -2.78 23.42 1.20
N ALA A 56 -4.09 23.33 1.46
CA ALA A 56 -4.62 22.73 2.68
C ALA A 56 -4.37 21.22 2.73
N ASP A 57 -4.55 20.51 1.61
CA ASP A 57 -4.27 19.08 1.49
C ASP A 57 -2.78 18.80 1.69
N MET A 58 -1.91 19.60 1.08
CA MET A 58 -0.47 19.51 1.27
C MET A 58 -0.07 19.70 2.75
N LYS A 59 -0.69 20.67 3.43
CA LYS A 59 -0.47 20.91 4.86
C LYS A 59 -0.95 19.72 5.71
N ALA A 60 -2.11 19.17 5.40
CA ALA A 60 -2.66 18.00 6.09
C ALA A 60 -1.76 16.77 5.92
N ALA A 61 -1.30 16.49 4.71
CA ALA A 61 -0.38 15.38 4.41
C ALA A 61 0.93 15.50 5.21
N ARG A 62 1.53 16.71 5.26
CA ARG A 62 2.75 16.96 6.05
C ARG A 62 2.52 16.82 7.55
N ALA A 63 1.38 17.26 8.07
CA ALA A 63 1.03 17.10 9.48
C ALA A 63 0.88 15.61 9.87
N LEU A 64 0.28 14.81 9.00
CA LEU A 64 0.15 13.36 9.15
C LEU A 64 1.52 12.67 9.09
N ALA A 65 2.38 13.04 8.14
CA ALA A 65 3.75 12.53 8.09
C ALA A 65 4.52 12.83 9.38
N ALA A 66 4.45 14.07 9.89
CA ALA A 66 5.09 14.45 11.15
C ALA A 66 4.51 13.70 12.36
N GLN A 67 3.22 13.35 12.35
CA GLN A 67 2.62 12.47 13.36
C GLN A 67 3.19 11.05 13.24
N GLY A 68 3.34 10.54 12.02
CA GLY A 68 4.03 9.28 11.72
C GLY A 68 5.43 9.26 12.31
N ASP A 69 6.24 10.30 12.08
CA ASP A 69 7.61 10.40 12.58
C ASP A 69 7.66 10.30 14.11
N ARG A 70 6.74 11.00 14.80
CA ARG A 70 6.64 10.96 16.26
C ARG A 70 6.32 9.56 16.77
N ALA A 71 5.38 8.86 16.14
CA ALA A 71 5.03 7.49 16.51
C ALA A 71 6.18 6.52 16.19
N TYR A 72 6.82 6.70 15.05
CA TYR A 72 7.93 5.88 14.58
C TYR A 72 9.13 5.95 15.53
N ARG A 73 9.52 7.16 15.98
CA ARG A 73 10.59 7.34 16.98
C ARG A 73 10.30 6.67 18.33
N ARG A 74 9.03 6.52 18.69
CA ARG A 74 8.62 5.81 19.91
C ARG A 74 8.51 4.29 19.72
N GLY A 75 8.82 3.78 18.54
CA GLY A 75 8.65 2.36 18.19
C GLY A 75 7.18 1.95 18.07
N GLU A 76 6.24 2.90 17.98
CA GLU A 76 4.81 2.66 17.82
C GLU A 76 4.46 2.45 16.34
N TYR A 77 5.07 1.46 15.70
CA TYR A 77 5.07 1.34 14.24
C TYR A 77 3.68 1.17 13.61
N GLY A 78 2.74 0.51 14.30
CA GLY A 78 1.35 0.44 13.82
C GLY A 78 0.66 1.81 13.74
N LYS A 79 0.92 2.70 14.71
CA LYS A 79 0.42 4.09 14.67
C LYS A 79 1.16 4.90 13.61
N ALA A 80 2.46 4.66 13.43
CA ALA A 80 3.24 5.33 12.41
C ALA A 80 2.74 4.98 11.00
N TYR A 81 2.56 3.70 10.71
CA TYR A 81 1.96 3.21 9.47
C TYR A 81 0.63 3.89 9.17
N ALA A 82 -0.31 3.87 10.12
CA ALA A 82 -1.61 4.50 9.95
C ALA A 82 -1.52 6.01 9.64
N ALA A 83 -0.60 6.71 10.27
CA ALA A 83 -0.40 8.14 10.02
C ALA A 83 0.20 8.41 8.63
N TYR A 84 1.23 7.66 8.22
CA TYR A 84 1.83 7.80 6.90
C TYR A 84 0.85 7.43 5.78
N SER A 85 0.14 6.31 5.91
CA SER A 85 -0.83 5.86 4.90
C SER A 85 -2.02 6.81 4.78
N SER A 86 -2.41 7.46 5.88
CA SER A 86 -3.46 8.50 5.87
C SER A 86 -3.01 9.77 5.14
N ALA A 87 -1.72 9.96 4.87
CA ALA A 87 -1.25 11.09 4.09
C ALA A 87 -1.59 10.95 2.60
N TYR A 88 -1.71 9.72 2.07
CA TYR A 88 -1.86 9.47 0.62
C TYR A 88 -3.04 10.20 -0.04
N PRO A 89 -4.26 10.21 0.54
CA PRO A 89 -5.40 10.90 -0.07
C PRO A 89 -5.21 12.42 -0.13
N ASN A 90 -4.41 12.98 0.78
CA ASN A 90 -4.13 14.41 0.86
C ASN A 90 -2.98 14.79 -0.08
N SER A 91 -1.91 13.99 -0.11
CA SER A 91 -0.83 14.15 -1.08
C SER A 91 0.00 12.87 -1.25
N PRO A 92 0.31 12.44 -2.50
CA PRO A 92 1.21 11.33 -2.75
C PRO A 92 2.65 11.81 -2.53
N LEU A 93 3.09 11.74 -1.28
CA LEU A 93 4.44 12.08 -0.85
C LEU A 93 5.30 10.81 -0.88
N ALA A 94 6.40 10.82 -1.65
CA ALA A 94 7.34 9.71 -1.73
C ALA A 94 7.82 9.25 -0.34
N TYR A 95 8.18 10.22 0.52
CA TYR A 95 8.55 9.98 1.92
C TYR A 95 7.49 9.18 2.68
N ALA A 96 6.21 9.52 2.56
CA ALA A 96 5.14 8.86 3.30
C ALA A 96 4.97 7.41 2.85
N TYR A 97 5.05 7.12 1.55
CA TYR A 97 4.99 5.75 1.04
C TYR A 97 6.15 4.88 1.55
N VAL A 98 7.37 5.41 1.49
CA VAL A 98 8.56 4.70 1.99
C VAL A 98 8.43 4.40 3.49
N MET A 99 8.09 5.42 4.29
CA MET A 99 7.99 5.28 5.73
C MET A 99 6.79 4.43 6.18
N ALA A 100 5.68 4.45 5.44
CA ALA A 100 4.55 3.55 5.69
C ALA A 100 4.96 2.09 5.53
N SER A 101 5.65 1.73 4.45
CA SER A 101 6.07 0.34 4.22
C SER A 101 7.00 -0.16 5.31
N ASP A 102 8.04 0.62 5.65
CA ASP A 102 8.98 0.24 6.70
C ASP A 102 8.26 0.13 8.06
N ALA A 103 7.38 1.08 8.41
CA ALA A 103 6.59 1.01 9.62
C ALA A 103 5.63 -0.21 9.65
N HIS A 104 5.01 -0.54 8.52
CA HIS A 104 4.13 -1.70 8.39
C HIS A 104 4.87 -2.98 8.74
N TRP A 105 6.01 -3.24 8.10
CA TRP A 105 6.78 -4.47 8.32
C TRP A 105 7.39 -4.54 9.71
N ARG A 106 7.81 -3.41 10.30
CA ARG A 106 8.24 -3.39 11.70
C ARG A 106 7.10 -3.71 12.66
N ALA A 107 5.89 -3.23 12.40
CA ALA A 107 4.72 -3.57 13.21
C ALA A 107 4.39 -5.07 13.12
N VAL A 108 4.48 -5.67 11.94
CA VAL A 108 4.31 -7.12 11.73
C VAL A 108 5.37 -7.89 12.52
N VAL A 109 6.65 -7.53 12.40
CA VAL A 109 7.75 -8.17 13.14
C VAL A 109 7.52 -8.07 14.65
N GLN A 110 7.15 -6.90 15.17
CA GLN A 110 6.84 -6.71 16.60
C GLN A 110 5.67 -7.59 17.07
N ALA A 111 4.59 -7.66 16.28
CA ALA A 111 3.43 -8.48 16.61
C ALA A 111 3.80 -9.98 16.69
N HIS A 112 4.56 -10.48 15.72
CA HIS A 112 5.07 -11.86 15.72
C HIS A 112 6.04 -12.13 16.87
N ALA A 113 6.93 -11.18 17.20
CA ALA A 113 7.81 -11.30 18.35
C ALA A 113 7.01 -11.38 19.68
N ALA A 114 5.94 -10.58 19.82
CA ALA A 114 5.06 -10.62 20.99
C ALA A 114 4.27 -11.95 21.07
N ALA A 115 3.76 -12.45 19.95
CA ALA A 115 3.05 -13.72 19.88
C ALA A 115 3.95 -14.90 20.32
N ARG A 116 5.20 -14.95 19.83
CA ARG A 116 6.19 -15.98 20.22
C ARG A 116 6.47 -16.01 21.73
N LYS A 117 6.53 -14.83 22.38
CA LYS A 117 6.71 -14.72 23.83
C LYS A 117 5.53 -15.29 24.62
N LYS A 118 4.29 -15.12 24.11
CA LYS A 118 3.06 -15.59 24.76
C LYS A 118 2.75 -17.07 24.51
N GLY A 119 3.03 -17.58 23.30
CA GLY A 119 2.68 -18.94 22.86
C GLY A 119 3.65 -20.04 23.28
N GLY A 120 4.75 -19.73 23.96
CA GLY A 120 5.71 -20.70 24.49
C GLY A 120 6.40 -21.53 23.39
N LYS A 121 7.42 -20.94 22.73
CA LYS A 121 8.34 -21.58 21.74
C LYS A 121 7.73 -22.35 20.57
N ARG A 122 6.40 -22.55 20.49
CA ARG A 122 5.74 -23.12 19.33
C ARG A 122 5.94 -22.17 18.16
N CYS A 123 6.71 -22.66 17.20
CA CYS A 123 6.80 -22.05 15.89
C CYS A 123 5.48 -22.36 15.18
N ASP A 124 4.70 -21.32 14.93
CA ASP A 124 3.62 -21.39 13.97
C ASP A 124 4.17 -20.85 12.65
N PRO A 125 4.40 -21.69 11.63
CA PRO A 125 4.88 -21.23 10.34
C PRO A 125 3.87 -20.24 9.78
N VAL A 126 4.35 -19.06 9.41
CA VAL A 126 3.56 -18.13 8.60
C VAL A 126 3.57 -18.72 7.21
N GLY A 127 2.41 -19.10 6.66
CA GLY A 127 2.35 -19.71 5.33
C GLY A 127 3.15 -18.89 4.32
N SER A 128 4.22 -19.46 3.76
CA SER A 128 5.22 -18.75 2.94
C SER A 128 4.58 -18.04 1.76
N ASP A 129 3.58 -18.66 1.13
CA ASP A 129 2.85 -18.06 0.00
C ASP A 129 2.07 -16.81 0.41
N ARG A 130 1.41 -16.84 1.57
CA ARG A 130 0.67 -15.69 2.09
C ARG A 130 1.65 -14.57 2.45
N LEU A 131 2.72 -14.89 3.16
CA LEU A 131 3.72 -13.90 3.55
C LEU A 131 4.41 -13.27 2.33
N ALA A 132 4.75 -14.09 1.33
CA ALA A 132 5.32 -13.61 0.09
C ALA A 132 4.33 -12.76 -0.71
N GLY A 133 3.04 -13.10 -0.69
CA GLY A 133 1.97 -12.29 -1.27
C GLY A 133 1.87 -10.92 -0.59
N ASP A 134 1.80 -10.91 0.74
CA ASP A 134 1.71 -9.69 1.55
C ASP A 134 2.96 -8.81 1.35
N LEU A 135 4.16 -9.40 1.32
CA LEU A 135 5.43 -8.72 1.01
C LEU A 135 5.43 -8.08 -0.37
N ALA A 136 5.13 -8.87 -1.41
CA ALA A 136 5.09 -8.36 -2.77
C ALA A 136 4.10 -7.20 -2.91
N GLN A 137 2.90 -7.37 -2.35
CA GLN A 137 1.86 -6.35 -2.40
C GLN A 137 2.30 -5.08 -1.68
N SER A 138 2.85 -5.17 -0.45
CA SER A 138 3.30 -3.97 0.28
C SER A 138 4.46 -3.26 -0.43
N LEU A 139 5.42 -4.01 -0.98
CA LEU A 139 6.54 -3.42 -1.73
C LEU A 139 6.04 -2.62 -2.93
N GLU A 140 5.18 -3.24 -3.74
CA GLU A 140 4.61 -2.59 -4.92
C GLU A 140 3.69 -1.43 -4.55
N GLN A 141 2.92 -1.57 -3.47
CA GLN A 141 1.98 -0.55 -3.01
C GLN A 141 2.67 0.63 -2.34
N GLU A 142 3.85 0.46 -1.77
CA GLU A 142 4.42 1.46 -0.88
C GLU A 142 5.90 1.71 -1.14
N LEU A 143 6.78 0.77 -0.81
CA LEU A 143 8.22 1.04 -0.83
C LEU A 143 8.76 1.32 -2.24
N ASP A 144 8.51 0.42 -3.19
CA ASP A 144 8.96 0.57 -4.58
C ASP A 144 8.22 1.74 -5.24
N PHE A 145 6.95 1.94 -4.90
CA PHE A 145 6.18 3.05 -5.45
C PHE A 145 6.69 4.40 -4.94
N GLY A 146 7.00 4.54 -3.65
CA GLY A 146 7.54 5.77 -3.08
C GLY A 146 8.88 6.16 -3.71
N LEU A 147 9.77 5.18 -3.92
CA LEU A 147 11.04 5.40 -4.62
C LEU A 147 10.84 5.76 -6.10
N ALA A 148 9.95 5.05 -6.80
CA ALA A 148 9.64 5.34 -8.20
C ALA A 148 8.97 6.72 -8.37
N LEU A 149 8.12 7.12 -7.42
CA LEU A 149 7.47 8.42 -7.40
C LEU A 149 8.50 9.55 -7.23
N ALA A 150 9.47 9.39 -6.33
CA ALA A 150 10.55 10.36 -6.19
C ALA A 150 11.42 10.48 -7.45
N ASP A 151 11.71 9.37 -8.13
CA ASP A 151 12.44 9.38 -9.40
C ASP A 151 11.65 10.05 -10.52
N HIS A 152 10.35 9.74 -10.63
CA HIS A 152 9.42 10.40 -11.55
C HIS A 152 9.37 11.92 -11.34
N ASP A 153 9.37 12.34 -10.08
CA ASP A 153 9.36 13.76 -9.67
C ASP A 153 10.71 14.44 -9.82
N LYS A 154 11.77 13.67 -10.09
CA LYS A 154 13.16 14.12 -10.10
C LYS A 154 13.58 14.75 -8.76
N ASP A 155 13.03 14.25 -7.65
CA ASP A 155 13.36 14.69 -6.29
C ASP A 155 14.73 14.13 -5.86
N ARG A 156 15.80 14.72 -6.40
CA ARG A 156 17.17 14.31 -6.10
C ARG A 156 17.51 14.50 -4.62
N ALA A 157 16.98 15.53 -3.98
CA ALA A 157 17.20 15.76 -2.55
C ALA A 157 16.70 14.59 -1.71
N PHE A 158 15.53 14.03 -2.05
CA PHE A 158 15.05 12.81 -1.40
C PHE A 158 15.86 11.58 -1.80
N LEU A 159 16.09 11.35 -3.10
CA LEU A 159 16.74 10.13 -3.61
C LEU A 159 18.18 9.98 -3.10
N ASP A 160 18.90 11.09 -2.93
CA ASP A 160 20.27 11.11 -2.43
C ASP A 160 20.33 11.09 -0.89
N SER A 161 19.19 11.14 -0.21
CA SER A 161 19.13 11.13 1.26
C SER A 161 19.52 9.75 1.83
N PRO A 162 20.09 9.70 3.05
CA PRO A 162 20.35 8.44 3.74
C PRO A 162 19.09 7.57 3.91
N LEU A 163 17.92 8.19 4.02
CA LEU A 163 16.65 7.48 4.11
C LEU A 163 16.36 6.71 2.81
N ALA A 164 16.41 7.38 1.65
CA ALA A 164 16.07 6.74 0.37
C ALA A 164 17.08 5.66 -0.01
N ILE A 165 18.38 5.91 0.22
CA ILE A 165 19.43 4.91 -0.01
C ILE A 165 19.17 3.65 0.84
N ARG A 166 18.88 3.82 2.14
CA ARG A 166 18.57 2.69 3.01
C ARG A 166 17.27 1.99 2.62
N ALA A 167 16.23 2.75 2.26
CA ALA A 167 14.97 2.22 1.78
C ALA A 167 15.14 1.36 0.52
N GLY A 168 15.99 1.78 -0.43
CA GLY A 168 16.32 0.99 -1.63
C GLY A 168 17.04 -0.33 -1.29
N GLY A 169 17.92 -0.31 -0.29
CA GLY A 169 18.56 -1.53 0.24
C GLY A 169 17.54 -2.49 0.86
N ILE A 170 16.64 -1.97 1.70
CA ILE A 170 15.53 -2.74 2.30
C ILE A 170 14.65 -3.35 1.21
N ALA A 171 14.24 -2.56 0.21
CA ALA A 171 13.40 -3.01 -0.89
C ALA A 171 14.04 -4.17 -1.66
N THR A 172 15.33 -4.08 -1.94
CA THR A 172 16.08 -5.15 -2.61
C THR A 172 16.10 -6.42 -1.76
N CYS A 173 16.45 -6.33 -0.48
CA CYS A 173 16.46 -7.48 0.42
C CYS A 173 15.08 -8.14 0.55
N LEU A 174 14.00 -7.35 0.68
CA LEU A 174 12.65 -7.86 0.80
C LEU A 174 12.13 -8.50 -0.51
N ARG A 175 12.53 -8.00 -1.69
CA ARG A 175 12.24 -8.65 -2.98
C ARG A 175 12.93 -10.00 -3.08
N ASP A 176 14.21 -10.08 -2.72
CA ASP A 176 14.95 -11.35 -2.71
C ASP A 176 14.35 -12.35 -1.71
N LEU A 177 13.93 -11.85 -0.54
CA LEU A 177 13.21 -12.66 0.44
C LEU A 177 11.88 -13.18 -0.14
N THR A 178 11.11 -12.31 -0.79
CA THR A 178 9.84 -12.68 -1.43
C THR A 178 10.01 -13.80 -2.45
N GLN A 179 11.05 -13.72 -3.30
CA GLN A 179 11.35 -14.77 -4.27
C GLN A 179 11.73 -16.09 -3.60
N ARG A 180 12.56 -16.05 -2.54
CA ARG A 180 12.92 -17.24 -1.76
C ARG A 180 11.73 -17.88 -1.07
N LEU A 181 10.82 -17.08 -0.53
CA LEU A 181 9.60 -17.58 0.12
C LEU A 181 8.67 -18.28 -0.89
N ARG A 182 8.53 -17.74 -2.11
CA ARG A 182 7.75 -18.38 -3.19
C ARG A 182 8.36 -19.69 -3.69
N ALA A 183 9.68 -19.82 -3.64
CA ALA A 183 10.39 -21.01 -4.09
C ALA A 183 10.51 -22.11 -3.02
N GLY A 184 10.18 -21.81 -1.77
CA GLY A 184 10.48 -22.66 -0.62
C GLY A 184 9.27 -23.05 0.21
N ALA A 185 9.47 -24.05 1.07
CA ALA A 185 8.51 -24.41 2.12
C ALA A 185 8.50 -23.37 3.26
N PRO A 186 7.36 -23.13 3.93
CA PRO A 186 7.24 -22.20 5.05
C PRO A 186 8.26 -22.48 6.16
N ARG A 187 8.88 -21.44 6.71
CA ARG A 187 9.82 -21.58 7.83
C ARG A 187 9.34 -20.86 9.07
N CYS A 188 9.84 -21.36 10.20
CA CYS A 188 9.54 -20.86 11.52
C CYS A 188 10.01 -19.43 11.80
N ASP A 189 10.95 -18.94 11.00
CA ASP A 189 11.71 -17.73 11.22
C ASP A 189 11.63 -16.77 10.04
N ASP A 190 10.63 -16.91 9.16
CA ASP A 190 10.47 -16.02 8.00
C ASP A 190 10.32 -14.55 8.41
N THR A 191 9.72 -14.27 9.57
CA THR A 191 9.64 -12.91 10.13
C THR A 191 10.98 -12.38 10.64
N ARG A 192 11.93 -13.26 11.00
CA ARG A 192 13.31 -12.89 11.35
C ARG A 192 14.11 -12.49 10.12
N ALA A 193 13.82 -13.11 8.97
CA ALA A 193 14.40 -12.69 7.69
C ALA A 193 13.91 -11.29 7.30
N ILE A 194 12.64 -10.96 7.56
CA ILE A 194 12.12 -9.59 7.40
C ILE A 194 12.84 -8.63 8.35
N GLU A 195 12.95 -8.97 9.63
CA GLU A 195 13.68 -8.17 10.63
C GLU A 195 15.13 -7.90 10.19
N HIS A 196 15.80 -8.91 9.65
CA HIS A 196 17.16 -8.77 9.10
C HIS A 196 17.22 -7.79 7.93
N CYS A 197 16.28 -7.87 6.98
CA CYS A 197 16.23 -6.93 5.86
C CYS A 197 15.96 -5.49 6.31
N LEU A 198 15.10 -5.30 7.32
CA LEU A 198 14.75 -3.97 7.84
C LEU A 198 15.92 -3.32 8.58
N GLY A 199 16.71 -4.11 9.32
CA GLY A 199 17.81 -3.61 10.16
C GLY A 199 17.36 -2.52 11.14
N ASP A 200 18.23 -1.55 11.39
CA ASP A 200 17.91 -0.40 12.23
C ASP A 200 16.73 0.42 11.67
N PRO A 201 15.94 1.12 12.50
CA PRO A 201 14.91 2.03 12.02
C PRO A 201 15.43 3.03 10.99
N LEU A 202 14.63 3.33 9.96
CA LEU A 202 14.96 4.37 8.99
C LEU A 202 15.10 5.73 9.70
N PRO A 203 16.05 6.57 9.30
CA PRO A 203 16.19 7.89 9.88
C PRO A 203 14.98 8.74 9.49
N VAL A 204 14.10 9.04 10.45
CA VAL A 204 13.02 10.02 10.24
C VAL A 204 13.59 11.43 10.38
N GLY A 205 13.10 12.36 9.56
CA GLY A 205 13.70 13.68 9.35
C GLY A 205 14.28 14.34 10.62
N GLY A 206 15.58 14.64 10.55
CA GLY A 206 16.12 15.90 11.04
C GLY A 206 15.93 16.92 9.93
N GLY A 207 14.76 17.57 9.92
CA GLY A 207 14.55 18.82 9.20
C GLY A 207 14.96 19.98 10.08
#